data_AF-A0A356TF19-F1
#
_entry.id   AF-A0A356TF19-F1
#
_cell.length_a   1.000
_cell.length_b   1.000
_cell.length_c   1.000
_cell.angle_alpha   90.00
_cell.angle_beta   90.00
_cell.angle_gamma   90.00
#
_symmetry.space_group_name_H-M   'P 1'
#
loop_
_entity.id
_entity.type
_entity.pdbx_description
1 polymer ?
#
loop_
_entity_poly.entity_id
_entity_poly.type
_entity_poly.pdbx_seq_one_letter_code
_entity_poly.pdbx_strand_id
1 'polypeptide(L)'
;MLGVRVDIDGDPERAAARPGDALTLRWLVVGHEGDPPEWSSAMAACVARPSNLGIPTCDGAPFAFQLPTEPTAAPSFAFEIPGDVPVEGRETEILVIGVLCAGGTPVFSMDDLPSCEEEEAVAERLIFAFPLVEADAEDDANQHPSLSDETLTIDDAPWPASEAVPESGCAGGDLVQIRARVEDEPSFVRLTTSPSDREMYDEVVLGEMPRVVETREELLVTHVATAGLFTRLQTEVFDDPPLEVPWRHPDPEEIPDDGLTVRFWFVARDQRGGMDWVERALCVVP
;
A
#
# COMPACT_ATOMS: atom_id res chain seq x y z
N MET A 1 7.78 -0.51 5.13
CA MET A 1 6.75 0.00 4.19
C MET A 1 5.66 -1.07 3.97
N LEU A 2 4.38 -0.70 3.85
CA LEU A 2 3.28 -1.64 3.52
C LEU A 2 2.82 -1.59 2.05
N GLY A 3 3.01 -0.47 1.35
CA GLY A 3 2.58 -0.35 -0.05
C GLY A 3 2.92 1.00 -0.67
N VAL A 4 2.71 1.08 -1.99
CA VAL A 4 2.80 2.31 -2.77
C VAL A 4 1.70 2.30 -3.82
N ARG A 5 0.97 3.40 -3.93
CA ARG A 5 -0.09 3.60 -4.93
C ARG A 5 0.30 4.71 -5.89
N VAL A 6 -0.05 4.52 -7.16
CA VAL A 6 0.22 5.44 -8.26
C VAL A 6 -1.09 6.15 -8.60
N ASP A 7 -1.32 7.35 -8.07
CA ASP A 7 -2.54 8.09 -8.42
C ASP A 7 -2.28 8.98 -9.64
N ILE A 8 -3.06 8.79 -10.70
CA ILE A 8 -2.90 9.56 -11.94
C ILE A 8 -3.78 10.81 -11.89
N ASP A 9 -3.20 11.97 -12.19
CA ASP A 9 -3.91 13.25 -12.15
C ASP A 9 -5.04 13.26 -13.19
N GLY A 10 -6.26 13.54 -12.72
CA GLY A 10 -7.47 13.53 -13.54
C GLY A 10 -8.11 12.15 -13.72
N ASP A 11 -7.47 11.07 -13.27
CA ASP A 11 -7.98 9.70 -13.34
C ASP A 11 -7.42 8.81 -12.20
N PRO A 12 -7.75 9.10 -10.94
CA PRO A 12 -7.15 8.45 -9.76
C PRO A 12 -7.58 6.98 -9.55
N GLU A 13 -8.57 6.52 -10.32
CA GLU A 13 -8.99 5.11 -10.34
C GLU A 13 -8.11 4.28 -11.27
N ARG A 14 -7.46 4.89 -12.27
CA ARG A 14 -6.57 4.17 -13.19
C ARG A 14 -5.23 3.86 -12.54
N ALA A 15 -4.86 2.59 -12.56
CA ALA A 15 -3.56 2.08 -12.10
C ALA A 15 -2.51 2.03 -13.21
N ALA A 16 -2.93 1.84 -14.47
CA ALA A 16 -2.02 1.72 -15.60
C ALA A 16 -1.56 3.11 -16.10
N ALA A 17 -0.29 3.46 -15.83
CA ALA A 17 0.30 4.75 -16.23
C ALA A 17 0.74 4.77 -17.71
N ARG A 18 0.72 5.95 -18.32
CA ARG A 18 1.05 6.20 -19.73
C ARG A 18 2.10 7.31 -19.86
N PRO A 19 2.87 7.34 -20.96
CA PRO A 19 3.68 8.52 -21.29
C PRO A 19 2.82 9.79 -21.29
N GLY A 20 3.32 10.86 -20.65
CA GLY A 20 2.62 12.14 -20.51
C GLY A 20 1.66 12.25 -19.32
N ASP A 21 1.43 11.16 -18.57
CA ASP A 21 0.64 11.25 -17.34
C ASP A 21 1.39 12.08 -16.28
N ALA A 22 0.66 12.99 -15.63
CA ALA A 22 1.05 13.53 -14.33
C ALA A 22 0.51 12.58 -13.25
N LEU A 23 1.31 12.26 -12.24
CA LEU A 23 0.93 11.32 -11.20
C LEU A 23 1.57 11.65 -9.85
N THR A 24 0.97 11.09 -8.79
CA THR A 24 1.48 11.14 -7.42
C THR A 24 1.66 9.72 -6.90
N LEU A 25 2.89 9.39 -6.51
CA LEU A 25 3.15 8.19 -5.72
C LEU A 25 2.84 8.47 -4.26
N ARG A 26 1.99 7.66 -3.63
CA ARG A 26 1.74 7.69 -2.19
C ARG A 26 2.26 6.43 -1.53
N TRP A 27 3.08 6.60 -0.49
CA TRP A 27 3.66 5.50 0.25
C TRP A 27 2.85 5.25 1.53
N LEU A 28 2.41 4.01 1.72
CA LEU A 28 1.87 3.56 2.99
C LEU A 28 3.01 3.01 3.84
N VAL A 29 3.38 3.75 4.88
CA VAL A 29 4.42 3.35 5.83
C VAL A 29 3.84 3.35 7.23
N VAL A 30 4.02 2.25 7.96
CA VAL A 30 3.49 2.08 9.31
C VAL A 30 4.64 1.92 10.29
N GLY A 31 4.53 2.58 11.44
CA GLY A 31 5.45 2.45 12.57
C GLY A 31 5.17 1.19 13.39
N HIS A 32 6.15 0.76 14.18
CA HIS A 32 6.03 -0.43 15.04
C HIS A 32 5.38 -0.12 16.41
N GLU A 33 5.34 1.14 16.86
CA GLU A 33 5.00 1.51 18.25
C GLU A 33 4.00 2.68 18.35
N GLY A 34 2.84 2.55 17.72
CA GLY A 34 1.68 3.43 17.97
C GLY A 34 1.63 4.73 17.15
N ASP A 35 2.78 5.37 16.91
CA ASP A 35 2.87 6.51 15.98
C ASP A 35 3.44 6.05 14.63
N PRO A 36 2.80 6.37 13.48
CA PRO A 36 3.50 6.33 12.21
C PRO A 36 4.59 7.41 12.29
N PRO A 37 5.88 7.05 12.27
CA PRO A 37 6.93 8.05 12.34
C PRO A 37 6.73 9.03 11.18
N GLU A 38 6.92 10.32 11.42
CA GLU A 38 6.98 11.27 10.32
C GLU A 38 8.26 11.01 9.52
N TRP A 39 8.11 10.93 8.20
CA TRP A 39 9.17 10.61 7.27
C TRP A 39 9.52 11.86 6.46
N SER A 40 10.79 12.23 6.47
CA SER A 40 11.36 13.06 5.40
C SER A 40 11.76 12.14 4.24
N SER A 41 11.73 12.66 3.02
CA SER A 41 11.98 11.87 1.82
C SER A 41 12.80 12.60 0.77
N ALA A 42 13.62 11.86 0.04
CA ALA A 42 14.22 12.30 -1.21
C ALA A 42 14.15 11.16 -2.23
N MET A 43 13.74 11.49 -3.46
CA MET A 43 13.42 10.51 -4.49
C MET A 43 13.79 11.02 -5.88
N ALA A 44 13.95 10.10 -6.82
CA ALA A 44 14.06 10.39 -8.24
C ALA A 44 13.29 9.36 -9.07
N ALA A 45 12.75 9.78 -10.22
CA ALA A 45 12.12 8.90 -11.20
C ALA A 45 12.84 8.93 -12.54
N CYS A 46 12.98 7.76 -13.15
CA CYS A 46 13.66 7.56 -14.42
C CYS A 46 13.02 6.40 -15.19
N VAL A 47 13.32 6.29 -16.48
CA VAL A 47 13.03 5.06 -17.23
C VAL A 47 13.93 3.96 -16.69
N ALA A 48 13.36 2.81 -16.36
CA ALA A 48 14.12 1.65 -15.90
C ALA A 48 14.91 1.07 -17.07
N ARG A 49 16.18 0.71 -16.83
CA ARG A 49 16.93 -0.12 -17.76
C ARG A 49 16.37 -1.54 -17.72
N PRO A 50 16.03 -2.16 -18.87
CA PRO A 50 15.60 -3.55 -18.92
C PRO A 50 16.60 -4.47 -18.22
N SER A 51 16.14 -5.20 -17.20
CA SER A 51 16.98 -6.13 -16.46
C SER A 51 16.17 -7.33 -15.99
N ASN A 52 16.74 -8.52 -16.19
CA ASN A 52 16.18 -9.77 -15.69
C ASN A 52 16.78 -10.22 -14.34
N LEU A 53 17.79 -9.49 -13.84
CA LEU A 53 18.55 -9.85 -12.64
C LEU A 53 19.03 -8.62 -11.87
N GLY A 54 18.90 -8.66 -10.54
CA GLY A 54 19.40 -7.61 -9.65
C GLY A 54 18.43 -6.45 -9.47
N ILE A 55 18.90 -5.40 -8.79
CA ILE A 55 18.13 -4.18 -8.54
C ILE A 55 18.07 -3.36 -9.86
N PRO A 56 16.88 -2.92 -10.30
CA PRO A 56 16.76 -2.09 -11.49
C PRO A 56 17.54 -0.79 -11.36
N THR A 57 18.02 -0.25 -12.48
CA THR A 57 18.80 1.00 -12.54
C THR A 57 18.23 1.91 -13.61
N CYS A 58 18.53 3.21 -13.55
CA CYS A 58 18.05 4.15 -14.54
C CYS A 58 18.71 3.95 -15.91
N ASP A 59 17.91 3.98 -16.97
CA ASP A 59 18.40 4.12 -18.33
C ASP A 59 18.55 5.60 -18.70
N GLY A 60 19.64 6.19 -18.22
CA GLY A 60 19.93 7.62 -18.40
C GLY A 60 19.67 8.46 -17.16
N ALA A 61 19.56 9.77 -17.36
CA ALA A 61 19.33 10.71 -16.26
C ALA A 61 17.87 10.64 -15.78
N PRO A 62 17.60 10.74 -14.47
CA PRO A 62 16.24 10.89 -13.99
C PRO A 62 15.58 12.14 -14.55
N PHE A 63 14.31 12.02 -14.92
CA PHE A 63 13.52 13.12 -15.45
C PHE A 63 12.78 13.88 -14.34
N ALA A 64 12.65 13.29 -13.15
CA ALA A 64 12.07 13.95 -11.99
C ALA A 64 12.88 13.69 -10.72
N PHE A 65 12.88 14.68 -9.83
CA PHE A 65 13.55 14.65 -8.53
C PHE A 65 12.69 15.32 -7.48
N GLN A 66 12.71 14.76 -6.28
CA GLN A 66 12.24 15.38 -5.05
C GLN A 66 13.43 15.62 -4.15
N LEU A 67 13.68 16.89 -3.84
CA LEU A 67 14.61 17.29 -2.80
C LEU A 67 14.08 16.83 -1.43
N PRO A 68 14.96 16.70 -0.41
CA PRO A 68 14.56 16.42 0.96
C PRO A 68 13.31 17.21 1.38
N THR A 69 12.29 16.48 1.79
CA THR A 69 11.02 17.04 2.28
C THR A 69 11.04 17.23 3.79
N GLU A 70 10.15 18.10 4.28
CA GLU A 70 9.82 18.14 5.70
C GLU A 70 9.17 16.81 6.13
N PRO A 71 9.36 16.36 7.39
CA PRO A 71 8.74 15.15 7.89
C PRO A 71 7.21 15.15 7.75
N THR A 72 6.65 14.02 7.31
CA THR A 72 5.20 13.81 7.18
C THR A 72 4.82 12.36 7.42
N ALA A 73 3.64 12.11 7.97
CA ALA A 73 3.08 10.77 8.11
C ALA A 73 2.65 10.14 6.76
N ALA A 74 2.50 10.95 5.71
CA ALA A 74 2.05 10.51 4.38
C ALA A 74 3.05 10.96 3.30
N PRO A 75 4.23 10.32 3.20
CA PRO A 75 5.21 10.67 2.19
C PRO A 75 4.67 10.40 0.79
N SER A 76 4.92 11.36 -0.12
CA SER A 76 4.46 11.31 -1.50
C SER A 76 5.46 11.92 -2.47
N PHE A 77 5.43 11.48 -3.72
CA PHE A 77 6.26 12.03 -4.80
C PHE A 77 5.44 12.25 -6.07
N ALA A 78 5.26 13.52 -6.44
CA ALA A 78 4.53 13.93 -7.63
C ALA A 78 5.49 14.26 -8.78
N PHE A 79 5.18 13.77 -9.98
CA PHE A 79 5.95 14.04 -11.19
C PHE A 79 5.13 13.78 -12.47
N GLU A 80 5.67 14.20 -13.62
CA GLU A 80 5.11 13.93 -14.95
C GLU A 80 6.04 12.96 -15.70
N ILE A 81 5.45 11.93 -16.31
CA ILE A 81 6.18 11.01 -17.19
C ILE A 81 6.41 11.70 -18.53
N PRO A 82 7.64 11.75 -19.08
CA PRO A 82 7.86 12.37 -20.38
C PRO A 82 7.01 11.70 -21.47
N GLY A 83 6.33 12.49 -22.29
CA GLY A 83 5.43 11.99 -23.33
C GLY A 83 6.12 11.30 -24.51
N ASP A 84 7.45 11.40 -24.62
CA ASP A 84 8.27 10.78 -25.66
C ASP A 84 8.97 9.50 -25.19
N VAL A 85 8.65 8.99 -24.00
CA VAL A 85 9.13 7.67 -23.55
C VAL A 85 8.59 6.58 -24.47
N PRO A 86 9.46 5.79 -25.14
CA PRO A 86 9.00 4.70 -25.97
C PRO A 86 8.43 3.57 -25.10
N VAL A 87 7.20 3.16 -25.41
CA VAL A 87 6.57 1.99 -24.79
C VAL A 87 6.74 0.82 -25.76
N GLU A 88 7.51 -0.20 -25.36
CA GLU A 88 7.66 -1.45 -26.11
C GLU A 88 6.94 -2.57 -25.34
N GLY A 89 5.61 -2.62 -25.47
CA GLY A 89 4.77 -3.51 -24.67
C GLY A 89 4.90 -3.25 -23.16
N ARG A 90 4.82 -4.29 -22.34
CA ARG A 90 4.90 -4.20 -20.87
C ARG A 90 6.34 -4.19 -20.30
N GLU A 91 7.35 -4.03 -21.15
CA GLU A 91 8.76 -4.05 -20.72
C GLU A 91 9.28 -2.65 -20.34
N THR A 92 8.62 -1.58 -20.77
CA THR A 92 8.97 -0.22 -20.37
C THR A 92 8.43 0.06 -18.97
N GLU A 93 9.32 0.26 -18.00
CA GLU A 93 8.95 0.60 -16.62
C GLU A 93 9.49 1.98 -16.23
N ILE A 94 8.77 2.66 -15.34
CA ILE A 94 9.30 3.79 -14.58
C ILE A 94 9.84 3.26 -13.27
N LEU A 95 11.10 3.61 -12.99
CA LEU A 95 11.79 3.29 -11.75
C LEU A 95 11.84 4.53 -10.86
N VAL A 96 11.40 4.37 -9.61
CA VAL A 96 11.56 5.32 -8.53
C VAL A 96 12.54 4.79 -7.51
N ILE A 97 13.59 5.57 -7.25
CA ILE A 97 14.63 5.28 -6.26
C ILE A 97 14.64 6.41 -5.24
N GLY A 98 14.79 6.07 -3.97
CA GLY A 98 14.81 7.08 -2.91
C GLY A 98 15.10 6.52 -1.53
N VAL A 99 14.87 7.35 -0.53
CA VAL A 99 14.93 6.97 0.89
C VAL A 99 13.88 7.75 1.67
N LEU A 100 13.30 7.09 2.67
CA LEU A 100 12.54 7.71 3.74
C LEU A 100 13.38 7.67 5.01
N CYS A 101 13.43 8.80 5.72
CA CYS A 101 14.16 8.94 6.96
C CYS A 101 13.20 9.32 8.09
N ALA A 102 13.06 8.44 9.08
CA ALA A 102 12.39 8.77 10.33
C ALA A 102 13.41 9.34 11.31
N GLY A 103 13.20 10.60 11.73
CA GLY A 103 14.11 11.30 12.64
C GLY A 103 15.42 11.76 12.02
N GLY A 104 15.50 11.87 10.69
CA GLY A 104 16.71 12.32 10.00
C GLY A 104 16.49 12.99 8.66
N THR A 105 17.57 13.37 8.00
CA THR A 105 17.62 14.08 6.72
C THR A 105 18.07 13.12 5.61
N PRO A 106 17.29 13.00 4.51
CA PRO A 106 17.66 12.18 3.36
C PRO A 106 18.94 12.67 2.68
N VAL A 107 19.89 11.75 2.50
CA VAL A 107 21.07 11.94 1.64
C VAL A 107 20.88 11.08 0.40
N PHE A 108 20.69 11.76 -0.74
CA PHE A 108 20.37 11.12 -2.00
C PHE A 108 21.34 11.54 -3.10
N SER A 109 21.95 10.54 -3.73
CA SER A 109 22.79 10.65 -4.92
C SER A 109 22.48 9.46 -5.82
N MET A 110 22.53 9.65 -7.14
CA MET A 110 22.32 8.57 -8.11
C MET A 110 23.49 7.57 -8.15
N ASP A 111 24.67 7.98 -7.67
CA ASP A 111 25.89 7.17 -7.70
C ASP A 111 26.11 6.35 -6.42
N ASP A 112 25.38 6.67 -5.34
CA ASP A 112 25.52 6.07 -4.02
C ASP A 112 24.21 5.45 -3.54
N LEU A 113 24.29 4.60 -2.52
CA LEU A 113 23.08 4.07 -1.88
C LEU A 113 22.38 5.18 -1.09
N PRO A 114 21.08 5.43 -1.32
CA PRO A 114 20.31 6.36 -0.51
C PRO A 114 20.38 6.04 0.99
N SER A 115 20.53 7.07 1.81
CA SER A 115 20.72 6.97 3.26
C SER A 115 20.15 8.16 4.02
N CYS A 116 20.23 8.10 5.35
CA CYS A 116 19.91 9.22 6.24
C CYS A 116 21.21 9.74 6.87
N GLU A 117 21.29 11.06 7.10
CA GLU A 117 22.49 11.71 7.65
C GLU A 117 22.76 11.32 9.11
N GLU A 118 21.70 11.21 9.92
CA GLU A 118 21.75 10.98 11.35
C GLU A 118 21.88 9.48 11.68
N GLU A 119 22.80 9.15 12.59
CA GLU A 119 23.14 7.76 12.94
C GLU A 119 21.98 7.00 13.60
N GLU A 120 21.11 7.71 14.33
CA GLU A 120 19.93 7.14 15.00
C GLU A 120 18.68 7.13 14.10
N ALA A 121 18.73 7.71 12.90
CA ALA A 121 17.59 7.73 12.00
C ALA A 121 17.30 6.34 11.43
N VAL A 122 16.01 6.01 11.31
CA VAL A 122 15.57 4.80 10.62
C VAL A 122 15.48 5.10 9.14
N ALA A 123 16.26 4.38 8.33
CA ALA A 123 16.29 4.52 6.88
C ALA A 123 15.50 3.41 6.20
N GLU A 124 14.44 3.77 5.46
CA GLU A 124 13.74 2.87 4.55
C GLU A 124 14.11 3.23 3.11
N ARG A 125 14.83 2.34 2.43
CA ARG A 125 15.23 2.55 1.03
C ARG A 125 14.07 2.22 0.10
N LEU A 126 13.86 3.09 -0.87
CA LEU A 126 12.79 2.97 -1.85
C LEU A 126 13.37 2.50 -3.18
N ILE A 127 12.88 1.37 -3.66
CA ILE A 127 13.07 0.88 -5.02
C ILE A 127 11.70 0.39 -5.47
N PHE A 128 11.08 1.13 -6.39
CA PHE A 128 9.76 0.79 -6.90
C PHE A 128 9.76 0.97 -8.41
N ALA A 129 9.33 -0.06 -9.13
CA ALA A 129 9.15 -0.02 -10.56
C ALA A 129 7.70 -0.31 -10.90
N PHE A 130 7.15 0.39 -11.89
CA PHE A 130 5.82 0.13 -12.42
C PHE A 130 5.83 0.25 -13.95
N PRO A 131 5.06 -0.61 -14.66
CA PRO A 131 5.03 -0.62 -16.11
C PRO A 131 4.29 0.59 -16.67
N LEU A 132 4.69 1.02 -17.86
CA LEU A 132 3.90 1.90 -18.71
C LEU A 132 3.06 1.08 -19.69
N VAL A 133 1.89 1.60 -20.02
CA VAL A 133 1.04 1.08 -21.09
C VAL A 133 1.01 2.05 -22.25
N GLU A 134 0.78 1.55 -23.46
CA GLU A 134 0.61 2.40 -24.63
C GLU A 134 -0.64 3.28 -24.47
N ALA A 135 -0.59 4.51 -25.00
CA ALA A 135 -1.68 5.47 -24.85
C ALA A 135 -3.03 4.97 -25.43
N ASP A 136 -2.97 4.14 -26.46
CA ASP A 136 -4.13 3.61 -27.18
C ASP A 136 -4.44 2.13 -26.83
N ALA A 137 -3.73 1.53 -25.87
CA ALA A 137 -3.99 0.16 -25.45
C ALA A 137 -5.17 0.11 -24.45
N GLU A 138 -6.39 0.04 -24.98
CA GLU A 138 -7.61 -0.16 -24.18
C GLU A 138 -7.60 -1.52 -23.45
N ASP A 139 -6.99 -2.55 -24.04
CA ASP A 139 -6.88 -3.91 -23.47
C ASP A 139 -5.88 -3.99 -22.29
N ASP A 140 -5.04 -2.96 -22.10
CA ASP A 140 -4.11 -2.82 -20.98
C ASP A 140 -4.63 -1.85 -19.90
N ALA A 141 -5.91 -1.44 -19.98
CA ALA A 141 -6.56 -0.70 -18.92
C ALA A 141 -6.56 -1.55 -17.62
N ASN A 142 -6.05 -0.94 -16.55
CA ASN A 142 -6.09 -1.49 -15.21
C ASN A 142 -6.56 -0.39 -14.27
N GLN A 143 -7.56 -0.66 -13.47
CA GLN A 143 -8.00 0.19 -12.38
C GLN A 143 -7.43 -0.30 -11.06
N HIS A 144 -7.35 0.60 -10.09
CA HIS A 144 -7.11 0.24 -8.72
C HIS A 144 -8.32 -0.54 -8.18
N PRO A 145 -8.10 -1.58 -7.36
CA PRO A 145 -9.19 -2.10 -6.55
C PRO A 145 -9.74 -0.99 -5.65
N SER A 146 -10.98 -1.13 -5.21
CA SER A 146 -11.60 -0.18 -4.27
C SER A 146 -11.85 -0.86 -2.93
N LEU A 147 -11.34 -0.29 -1.84
CA LEU A 147 -11.65 -0.70 -0.47
C LEU A 147 -12.39 0.39 0.32
N SER A 148 -12.64 1.56 -0.28
CA SER A 148 -13.18 2.73 0.42
C SER A 148 -14.64 2.59 0.82
N ASP A 149 -15.42 1.88 -0.01
CA ASP A 149 -16.86 1.69 0.19
C ASP A 149 -17.18 0.39 0.96
N GLU A 150 -16.13 -0.36 1.35
CA GLU A 150 -16.32 -1.69 1.89
C GLU A 150 -16.77 -1.72 3.35
N THR A 151 -17.63 -2.70 3.62
CA THR A 151 -18.13 -2.94 4.97
C THR A 151 -17.11 -3.78 5.73
N LEU A 152 -16.38 -3.13 6.62
CA LEU A 152 -15.56 -3.79 7.63
C LEU A 152 -16.40 -4.06 8.88
N THR A 153 -16.27 -5.27 9.41
CA THR A 153 -16.87 -5.65 10.69
C THR A 153 -15.83 -6.34 11.57
N ILE A 154 -16.05 -6.26 12.88
CA ILE A 154 -15.31 -7.03 13.87
C ILE A 154 -16.33 -7.69 14.81
N ASP A 155 -16.23 -9.01 14.97
CA ASP A 155 -17.23 -9.83 15.70
C ASP A 155 -18.68 -9.53 15.27
N ASP A 156 -18.91 -9.42 13.95
CA ASP A 156 -20.20 -9.08 13.31
C ASP A 156 -20.73 -7.65 13.58
N ALA A 157 -19.99 -6.84 14.33
CA ALA A 157 -20.34 -5.44 14.56
C ALA A 157 -19.74 -4.53 13.47
N PRO A 158 -20.47 -3.53 12.95
CA PRO A 158 -19.93 -2.54 12.03
C PRO A 158 -18.70 -1.84 12.59
N TRP A 159 -17.66 -1.72 11.77
CA TRP A 159 -16.41 -1.08 12.13
C TRP A 159 -16.11 0.08 11.17
N PRO A 160 -16.68 1.27 11.44
CA PRO A 160 -16.51 2.43 10.58
C PRO A 160 -15.09 3.00 10.67
N ALA A 161 -14.71 3.80 9.67
CA ALA A 161 -13.53 4.64 9.75
C ALA A 161 -13.64 5.60 10.94
N SER A 162 -12.52 5.88 11.60
CA SER A 162 -12.45 6.81 12.73
C SER A 162 -11.92 8.16 12.24
N GLU A 163 -12.62 9.25 12.53
CA GLU A 163 -12.15 10.61 12.18
C GLU A 163 -10.97 11.06 13.03
N ALA A 164 -10.94 10.64 14.29
CA ALA A 164 -9.86 10.89 15.24
C ALA A 164 -9.48 9.58 15.93
N VAL A 165 -8.17 9.32 16.00
CA VAL A 165 -7.61 8.12 16.62
C VAL A 165 -6.66 8.57 17.73
N PRO A 166 -7.04 8.45 19.02
CA PRO A 166 -6.18 8.87 20.12
C PRO A 166 -4.93 8.00 20.20
N GLU A 167 -3.78 8.61 20.48
CA GLU A 167 -2.50 7.90 20.64
C GLU A 167 -2.49 7.00 21.88
N SER A 168 -3.19 7.41 22.95
CA SER A 168 -3.34 6.66 24.20
C SER A 168 -4.67 7.00 24.88
N GLY A 169 -5.09 6.16 25.83
CA GLY A 169 -6.25 6.46 26.67
C GLY A 169 -7.58 6.43 25.93
N CYS A 170 -7.80 5.42 25.08
CA CYS A 170 -8.97 5.34 24.21
C CYS A 170 -10.27 4.89 24.92
N ALA A 171 -10.18 4.37 26.15
CA ALA A 171 -11.32 3.80 26.86
C ALA A 171 -12.40 4.86 27.12
N GLY A 172 -13.66 4.53 26.79
CA GLY A 172 -14.79 5.46 26.91
C GLY A 172 -14.86 6.53 25.82
N GLY A 173 -13.97 6.51 24.83
CA GLY A 173 -14.01 7.39 23.65
C GLY A 173 -14.92 6.86 22.52
N ASP A 174 -14.74 7.43 21.33
CA ASP A 174 -15.57 7.17 20.14
C ASP A 174 -15.15 5.95 19.31
N LEU A 175 -13.96 5.39 19.59
CA LEU A 175 -13.52 4.16 18.93
C LEU A 175 -14.39 2.96 19.33
N VAL A 176 -14.55 1.98 18.43
CA VAL A 176 -15.13 0.68 18.77
C VAL A 176 -14.34 0.07 19.93
N GLN A 177 -15.02 -0.34 21.00
CA GLN A 177 -14.37 -0.90 22.19
C GLN A 177 -14.50 -2.42 22.20
N ILE A 178 -13.36 -3.12 22.29
CA ILE A 178 -13.29 -4.57 22.43
C ILE A 178 -12.60 -4.89 23.73
N ARG A 179 -13.22 -5.76 24.52
CA ARG A 179 -12.56 -6.31 25.70
C ARG A 179 -11.53 -7.34 25.28
N ALA A 180 -10.31 -7.22 25.81
CA ALA A 180 -9.26 -8.20 25.62
C ALA A 180 -9.75 -9.59 26.05
N ARG A 181 -9.43 -10.60 25.25
CA ARG A 181 -9.80 -12.00 25.50
C ARG A 181 -8.51 -12.80 25.59
N VAL A 182 -8.54 -13.88 26.35
CA VAL A 182 -7.40 -14.81 26.48
C VAL A 182 -7.13 -15.53 25.15
N GLU A 183 -5.91 -16.05 24.98
CA GLU A 183 -5.29 -16.50 23.70
C GLU A 183 -6.13 -17.45 22.79
N ASP A 184 -7.19 -18.07 23.31
CA ASP A 184 -8.04 -19.04 22.59
C ASP A 184 -9.34 -18.46 22.00
N GLU A 185 -9.64 -17.17 22.22
CA GLU A 185 -10.84 -16.52 21.68
C GLU A 185 -10.48 -15.30 20.79
N PRO A 186 -10.08 -15.51 19.52
CA PRO A 186 -9.81 -14.41 18.61
C PRO A 186 -11.11 -13.66 18.29
N SER A 187 -10.98 -12.36 18.02
CA SER A 187 -12.03 -11.65 17.29
C SER A 187 -11.91 -11.91 15.79
N PHE A 188 -13.03 -11.88 15.10
CA PHE A 188 -13.09 -12.12 13.66
C PHE A 188 -13.28 -10.79 12.93
N VAL A 189 -12.26 -10.41 12.16
CA VAL A 189 -12.38 -9.29 11.23
C VAL A 189 -12.94 -9.81 9.91
N ARG A 190 -14.00 -9.16 9.42
CA ARG A 190 -14.52 -9.41 8.08
C ARG A 190 -14.43 -8.16 7.22
N LEU A 191 -13.81 -8.32 6.05
CA LEU A 191 -13.85 -7.38 4.95
C LEU A 191 -14.77 -7.99 3.89
N THR A 192 -15.90 -7.36 3.62
CA THR A 192 -16.66 -7.69 2.40
C THR A 192 -15.94 -7.01 1.24
N THR A 193 -15.86 -7.65 0.08
CA THR A 193 -15.44 -7.02 -1.17
C THR A 193 -16.63 -7.05 -2.12
N SER A 194 -16.89 -5.96 -2.80
CA SER A 194 -17.93 -5.87 -3.81
C SER A 194 -17.44 -6.41 -5.16
N PRO A 195 -18.38 -6.89 -6.01
CA PRO A 195 -18.04 -7.25 -7.37
C PRO A 195 -17.37 -6.16 -8.21
N SER A 196 -17.62 -4.89 -7.88
CA SER A 196 -17.04 -3.72 -8.56
C SER A 196 -15.62 -3.41 -8.13
N ASP A 197 -15.10 -4.04 -7.06
CA ASP A 197 -13.73 -3.79 -6.58
C ASP A 197 -12.67 -4.50 -7.43
N ARG A 198 -13.12 -5.29 -8.42
CA ARG A 198 -12.31 -6.20 -9.22
C ARG A 198 -12.75 -6.09 -10.67
N GLU A 199 -11.82 -5.81 -11.55
CA GLU A 199 -12.10 -5.76 -12.98
C GLU A 199 -12.17 -7.16 -13.60
N MET A 200 -12.84 -7.24 -14.75
CA MET A 200 -12.69 -8.34 -15.69
C MET A 200 -11.64 -7.94 -16.72
N TYR A 201 -10.75 -8.86 -17.08
CA TYR A 201 -9.72 -8.63 -18.09
C TYR A 201 -9.49 -9.89 -18.93
N ASP A 202 -8.93 -9.68 -20.12
CA ASP A 202 -8.57 -10.76 -21.03
C ASP A 202 -7.19 -11.33 -20.66
N GLU A 203 -7.17 -12.56 -20.15
CA GLU A 203 -5.95 -13.29 -19.82
C GLU A 203 -5.52 -14.20 -20.98
N VAL A 204 -4.25 -14.08 -21.38
CA VAL A 204 -3.64 -15.01 -22.35
C VAL A 204 -3.11 -16.24 -21.61
N VAL A 205 -3.90 -17.31 -21.62
CA VAL A 205 -3.48 -18.60 -21.05
C VAL A 205 -2.58 -19.33 -22.04
N LEU A 206 -1.31 -19.45 -21.68
CA LEU A 206 -0.30 -20.17 -22.46
C LEU A 206 -0.50 -21.69 -22.35
N GLY A 207 -0.53 -22.38 -23.48
CA GLY A 207 -0.66 -23.84 -23.59
C GLY A 207 -0.30 -24.32 -24.99
N GLU A 208 -0.63 -25.58 -25.33
CA GLU A 208 -0.41 -26.10 -26.70
C GLU A 208 -1.13 -25.27 -27.77
N MET A 209 -2.26 -24.67 -27.39
CA MET A 209 -2.94 -23.61 -28.15
C MET A 209 -3.20 -22.43 -27.21
N PRO A 210 -2.48 -21.30 -27.36
CA PRO A 210 -2.77 -20.08 -26.63
C PRO A 210 -4.23 -19.66 -26.86
N ARG A 211 -4.90 -19.25 -25.78
CA ARG A 211 -6.27 -18.75 -25.84
C ARG A 211 -6.42 -17.56 -24.92
N VAL A 212 -7.32 -16.67 -25.29
CA VAL A 212 -7.79 -15.58 -24.44
C VAL A 212 -8.98 -16.10 -23.65
N VAL A 213 -8.95 -15.90 -22.34
CA VAL A 213 -10.08 -16.16 -21.44
C VAL A 213 -10.38 -14.90 -20.66
N GLU A 214 -11.67 -14.62 -20.48
CA GLU A 214 -12.11 -13.54 -19.60
C GLU A 214 -11.89 -14.00 -18.16
N THR A 215 -10.98 -13.33 -17.46
CA THR A 215 -10.59 -13.62 -16.07
C THR A 215 -10.98 -12.43 -15.20
N ARG A 216 -11.33 -12.73 -13.95
CA ARG A 216 -11.58 -11.71 -12.95
C ARG A 216 -10.34 -11.51 -12.10
N GLU A 217 -9.98 -10.27 -11.82
CA GLU A 217 -8.83 -9.94 -10.99
C GLU A 217 -8.82 -10.70 -9.67
N GLU A 218 -7.64 -11.14 -9.25
CA GLU A 218 -7.43 -11.79 -7.97
C GLU A 218 -6.81 -10.79 -7.01
N LEU A 219 -7.45 -10.56 -5.85
CA LEU A 219 -6.89 -9.63 -4.87
C LEU A 219 -6.02 -10.37 -3.86
N LEU A 220 -4.81 -9.88 -3.64
CA LEU A 220 -3.99 -10.24 -2.48
C LEU A 220 -4.15 -9.18 -1.40
N VAL A 221 -4.87 -9.49 -0.33
CA VAL A 221 -5.09 -8.58 0.79
C VAL A 221 -4.09 -8.87 1.90
N THR A 222 -3.27 -7.87 2.24
CA THR A 222 -2.35 -7.90 3.39
C THR A 222 -2.99 -7.24 4.61
N HIS A 223 -2.86 -7.85 5.78
CA HIS A 223 -3.49 -7.44 7.04
C HIS A 223 -2.42 -7.13 8.08
N VAL A 224 -2.39 -5.91 8.58
CA VAL A 224 -1.40 -5.49 9.59
C VAL A 224 -2.12 -4.77 10.72
N ALA A 225 -1.67 -4.98 11.95
CA ALA A 225 -2.16 -4.26 13.12
C ALA A 225 -0.97 -3.74 13.96
N THR A 226 -1.14 -2.63 14.67
CA THR A 226 -0.11 -2.11 15.58
C THR A 226 0.07 -2.98 16.83
N ALA A 227 -0.96 -3.74 17.21
CA ALA A 227 -0.92 -4.67 18.33
C ALA A 227 -1.85 -5.87 18.08
N GLY A 228 -1.57 -6.98 18.76
CA GLY A 228 -2.20 -8.26 18.49
C GLY A 228 -1.69 -8.89 17.18
N LEU A 229 -2.21 -10.07 16.84
CA LEU A 229 -1.69 -10.87 15.73
C LEU A 229 -2.80 -11.48 14.90
N PHE A 230 -2.77 -11.23 13.59
CA PHE A 230 -3.56 -12.02 12.64
C PHE A 230 -2.99 -13.43 12.51
N THR A 231 -3.86 -14.43 12.32
CA THR A 231 -3.41 -15.82 12.10
C THR A 231 -2.68 -16.03 10.78
N ARG A 232 -2.84 -15.09 9.84
CA ARG A 232 -2.11 -15.01 8.57
C ARG A 232 -1.95 -13.56 8.16
N LEU A 233 -0.82 -13.25 7.53
CA LEU A 233 -0.51 -11.91 7.04
C LEU A 233 -1.30 -11.55 5.78
N GLN A 234 -1.55 -12.54 4.91
CA GLN A 234 -2.15 -12.32 3.59
C GLN A 234 -3.30 -13.30 3.33
N THR A 235 -4.26 -12.87 2.51
CA THR A 235 -5.31 -13.73 1.96
C THR A 235 -5.54 -13.39 0.50
N GLU A 236 -5.68 -14.42 -0.32
CA GLU A 236 -6.06 -14.31 -1.72
C GLU A 236 -7.60 -14.35 -1.84
N VAL A 237 -8.16 -13.45 -2.64
CA VAL A 237 -9.60 -13.32 -2.89
C VAL A 237 -9.86 -13.66 -4.36
N PHE A 238 -10.28 -14.91 -4.57
CA PHE A 238 -10.64 -15.42 -5.90
C PHE A 238 -12.13 -15.26 -6.20
N ASP A 239 -12.97 -15.40 -5.17
CA ASP A 239 -14.43 -15.40 -5.26
C ASP A 239 -15.03 -14.22 -4.46
N ASP A 240 -16.36 -14.14 -4.40
CA ASP A 240 -17.09 -13.09 -3.67
C ASP A 240 -17.46 -13.41 -2.18
N PRO A 241 -16.87 -14.37 -1.42
CA PRO A 241 -17.17 -14.46 0.00
C PRO A 241 -16.47 -13.33 0.77
N PRO A 242 -17.03 -12.90 1.92
CA PRO A 242 -16.32 -11.98 2.79
C PRO A 242 -15.01 -12.60 3.24
N LEU A 243 -13.95 -11.81 3.13
CA LEU A 243 -12.65 -12.13 3.68
C LEU A 243 -12.75 -12.12 5.20
N GLU A 244 -12.66 -13.29 5.82
CA GLU A 244 -12.67 -13.45 7.27
C GLU A 244 -11.28 -13.84 7.77
N VAL A 245 -10.72 -13.04 8.69
CA VAL A 245 -9.39 -13.27 9.27
C VAL A 245 -9.48 -13.16 10.80
N PRO A 246 -9.11 -14.22 11.54
CA PRO A 246 -9.02 -14.15 12.99
C PRO A 246 -7.86 -13.25 13.42
N TRP A 247 -8.14 -12.37 14.38
CA TRP A 247 -7.18 -11.50 15.05
C TRP A 247 -7.12 -11.84 16.54
N ARG A 248 -5.93 -12.20 17.01
CA ARG A 248 -5.65 -12.43 18.43
C ARG A 248 -5.34 -11.10 19.08
N HIS A 249 -5.95 -10.86 20.23
CA HIS A 249 -5.77 -9.62 20.97
C HIS A 249 -4.33 -9.54 21.54
N PRO A 250 -3.83 -8.32 21.84
CA PRO A 250 -2.65 -8.14 22.67
C PRO A 250 -2.79 -8.88 24.01
N ASP A 251 -1.68 -9.17 24.67
CA ASP A 251 -1.72 -9.76 26.01
C ASP A 251 -2.48 -8.80 26.95
N PRO A 252 -3.50 -9.28 27.70
CA PRO A 252 -4.19 -8.45 28.71
C PRO A 252 -3.26 -7.71 29.68
N GLU A 253 -2.06 -8.23 29.97
CA GLU A 253 -1.06 -7.58 30.82
C GLU A 253 -0.37 -6.38 30.13
N GLU A 254 -0.39 -6.30 28.80
CA GLU A 254 0.18 -5.22 28.00
C GLU A 254 -0.83 -4.09 27.72
N ILE A 255 -2.09 -4.25 28.12
CA ILE A 255 -3.16 -3.30 27.83
C ILE A 255 -3.30 -2.32 29.01
N PRO A 256 -3.12 -1.00 28.78
CA PRO A 256 -3.29 0.00 29.82
C PRO A 256 -4.73 0.06 30.38
N ASP A 257 -4.87 0.46 31.64
CA ASP A 257 -6.18 0.63 32.30
C ASP A 257 -7.09 1.64 31.58
N ASP A 258 -6.49 2.63 30.91
CA ASP A 258 -7.17 3.64 30.09
C ASP A 258 -7.35 3.22 28.62
N GLY A 259 -7.02 1.97 28.28
CA GLY A 259 -7.24 1.36 26.97
C GLY A 259 -6.08 1.54 25.98
N LEU A 260 -5.90 0.52 25.14
CA LEU A 260 -4.89 0.48 24.08
C LEU A 260 -5.52 0.76 22.71
N THR A 261 -5.09 1.82 22.03
CA THR A 261 -5.47 2.07 20.64
C THR A 261 -4.76 1.09 19.72
N VAL A 262 -5.51 0.37 18.90
CA VAL A 262 -4.97 -0.52 17.88
C VAL A 262 -5.41 -0.05 16.50
N ARG A 263 -4.45 0.22 15.62
CA ARG A 263 -4.68 0.57 14.21
C ARG A 263 -4.48 -0.66 13.34
N PHE A 264 -5.22 -0.71 12.25
CA PHE A 264 -5.27 -1.82 11.31
C PHE A 264 -5.21 -1.30 9.90
N TRP A 265 -4.42 -1.96 9.06
CA TRP A 265 -4.34 -1.69 7.63
C TRP A 265 -4.66 -2.95 6.84
N PHE A 266 -5.54 -2.78 5.86
CA PHE A 266 -5.89 -3.77 4.86
C PHE A 266 -5.41 -3.24 3.52
N VAL A 267 -4.46 -3.91 2.89
CA VAL A 267 -3.85 -3.48 1.63
C VAL A 267 -4.16 -4.49 0.54
N ALA A 268 -5.04 -4.13 -0.40
CA ALA A 268 -5.38 -4.95 -1.56
C ALA A 268 -4.41 -4.67 -2.71
N ARG A 269 -4.05 -5.73 -3.44
CA ARG A 269 -3.27 -5.67 -4.69
C ARG A 269 -3.94 -6.57 -5.72
N ASP A 270 -4.12 -6.07 -6.93
CA ASP A 270 -4.71 -6.81 -8.07
C ASP A 270 -3.71 -7.65 -8.87
N GLN A 271 -2.42 -7.59 -8.49
CA GLN A 271 -1.29 -8.23 -9.17
C GLN A 271 -1.00 -7.72 -10.60
N ARG A 272 -1.70 -6.69 -11.05
CA ARG A 272 -1.54 -6.00 -12.35
C ARG A 272 -1.01 -4.57 -12.19
N GLY A 273 -0.78 -4.13 -10.96
CA GLY A 273 -0.16 -2.84 -10.61
C GLY A 273 -1.09 -1.94 -9.81
N GLY A 274 -2.37 -2.30 -9.68
CA GLY A 274 -3.31 -1.58 -8.84
C GLY A 274 -3.21 -1.98 -7.38
N MET A 275 -3.43 -0.99 -6.53
CA MET A 275 -3.40 -1.11 -5.09
C MET A 275 -4.44 -0.18 -4.48
N ASP A 276 -5.04 -0.62 -3.40
CA ASP A 276 -5.74 0.26 -2.49
C ASP A 276 -5.56 -0.19 -1.05
N TRP A 277 -5.83 0.71 -0.11
CA TRP A 277 -5.79 0.36 1.30
C TRP A 277 -6.82 1.12 2.10
N VAL A 278 -7.21 0.51 3.21
CA VAL A 278 -8.08 1.12 4.19
C VAL A 278 -7.50 0.98 5.58
N GLU A 279 -7.62 2.04 6.38
CA GLU A 279 -7.26 2.06 7.79
C GLU A 279 -8.50 1.94 8.68
N ARG A 280 -8.38 1.19 9.77
CA ARG A 280 -9.35 1.18 10.87
C ARG A 280 -8.62 1.26 12.20
N ALA A 281 -9.32 1.76 13.22
CA ALA A 281 -8.84 1.77 14.58
C ALA A 281 -9.92 1.28 15.54
N LEU A 282 -9.51 0.65 16.62
CA LEU A 282 -10.37 0.30 17.75
C LEU A 282 -9.62 0.49 19.06
N CYS A 283 -10.37 0.49 20.15
CA CYS A 283 -9.85 0.52 21.50
C CYS A 283 -9.93 -0.88 22.13
N VAL A 284 -8.80 -1.42 22.56
CA VAL A 284 -8.76 -2.63 23.37
C VAL A 284 -8.76 -2.24 24.83
N VAL A 285 -9.73 -2.75 25.58
CA VAL A 285 -9.87 -2.49 27.02
C VAL A 285 -9.64 -3.76 27.84
N PRO A 286 -9.14 -3.67 29.09
CA PRO A 286 -8.96 -4.84 29.97
C PRO A 286 -10.27 -5.60 30.33
#